data_AF-A0A432PP66-F1
#
_entry.id   AF-A0A432PP66-F1
#
_cell.length_a   1.000
_cell.length_b   1.000
_cell.length_c   1.000
_cell.angle_alpha   90.00
_cell.angle_beta   90.00
_cell.angle_gamma   90.00
#
_symmetry.space_group_name_H-M   'P 1'
#
loop_
_entity.id
_entity.type
_entity.pdbx_description
1 polymer ?
#
loop_
_entity_poly.entity_id
_entity_poly.type
_entity_poly.pdbx_seq_one_letter_code
_entity_poly.pdbx_strand_id
1 'polypeptide(L)'
;MKEEQVKKLPGEVYFFVVLWALFAPALVVYFIAKLKYVELEHIDFASVANFNFVWPIPAAILLTILLMLELASYFKFKLGFFSAWHAVAMNTLEK
;
A
#
# COMPACT_ATOMS: atom_id res chain seq x y z
N MET A 1 -2.81 31.75 22.79
CA MET A 1 -2.24 30.60 22.03
C MET A 1 -3.26 30.26 20.96
N LYS A 2 -2.91 30.42 19.67
CA LYS A 2 -3.78 29.98 18.58
C LYS A 2 -3.68 28.46 18.56
N GLU A 3 -4.75 27.78 18.96
CA GLU A 3 -4.90 26.37 18.66
C GLU A 3 -4.90 26.25 17.14
N GLU A 4 -3.76 25.82 16.58
CA GLU A 4 -3.72 25.33 15.22
C GLU A 4 -4.73 24.20 15.15
N GLN A 5 -5.88 24.49 14.56
CA GLN A 5 -6.89 23.52 14.17
C GLN A 5 -6.22 22.59 13.16
N VAL A 6 -5.50 21.58 13.65
CA VAL A 6 -4.93 20.52 12.82
C VAL A 6 -6.11 19.92 12.10
N LYS A 7 -6.24 20.21 10.80
CA LYS A 7 -7.24 19.61 9.94
C LYS A 7 -7.00 18.10 10.01
N LYS A 8 -7.81 17.41 10.81
CA LYS A 8 -7.77 15.96 10.94
C LYS A 8 -8.02 15.39 9.55
N LEU A 9 -7.10 14.53 9.11
CA LEU A 9 -7.31 13.76 7.89
C LEU A 9 -8.61 12.94 8.03
N PRO A 10 -9.38 12.76 6.95
CA PRO A 10 -10.49 11.82 6.94
C PRO A 10 -10.01 10.45 7.40
N GLY A 11 -10.85 9.72 8.13
CA GLY A 11 -10.49 8.40 8.67
C GLY A 11 -10.00 7.43 7.60
N GLU A 12 -10.53 7.53 6.38
CA GLU A 12 -10.15 6.74 5.20
C GLU A 12 -8.70 7.02 4.79
N VAL A 13 -8.35 8.30 4.59
CA VAL A 13 -6.96 8.72 4.26
C VAL A 13 -5.99 8.32 5.37
N TYR A 14 -6.37 8.48 6.64
CA TYR A 14 -5.55 8.08 7.77
C TYR A 14 -5.29 6.56 7.79
N PHE A 15 -6.31 5.75 7.50
CA PHE A 15 -6.17 4.30 7.39
C PHE A 15 -5.15 3.90 6.33
N PHE A 16 -5.25 4.46 5.12
CA PHE A 16 -4.31 4.15 4.04
C PHE A 16 -2.89 4.65 4.32
N VAL A 17 -2.73 5.80 4.98
CA VAL A 17 -1.41 6.31 5.42
C VAL A 17 -0.78 5.35 6.43
N VAL A 18 -1.53 4.91 7.43
CA VAL A 18 -1.05 3.96 8.45
C VAL A 18 -0.73 2.59 7.83
N LEU A 19 -1.63 2.09 6.97
CA LEU A 19 -1.44 0.83 6.24
C LEU A 19 -0.17 0.88 5.39
N TRP A 20 0.01 1.95 4.62
CA TRP A 20 1.22 2.13 3.82
C TRP A 20 2.47 2.22 4.70
N ALA A 21 2.45 3.01 5.78
CA ALA A 21 3.60 3.20 6.67
C ALA A 21 4.04 1.91 7.37
N LEU A 22 3.09 1.02 7.71
CA LEU A 22 3.39 -0.27 8.33
C LEU A 22 3.97 -1.29 7.33
N PHE A 23 3.41 -1.35 6.12
CA PHE A 23 3.70 -2.46 5.21
C PHE A 23 4.68 -2.11 4.09
N ALA A 24 4.58 -0.92 3.48
CA ALA A 24 5.39 -0.60 2.30
C ALA A 24 6.90 -0.52 2.61
N PRO A 25 7.38 0.19 3.66
CA PRO A 25 8.79 0.20 4.02
C PRO A 25 9.32 -1.19 4.40
N ALA A 26 8.53 -1.97 5.16
CA ALA A 26 8.91 -3.31 5.57
C ALA A 26 9.07 -4.26 4.37
N LEU A 27 8.16 -4.19 3.38
CA LEU A 27 8.24 -4.98 2.15
C LEU A 27 9.48 -4.62 1.31
N VAL A 28 9.83 -3.33 1.24
CA VAL A 28 11.04 -2.87 0.53
C VAL A 28 12.30 -3.40 1.22
N VAL A 29 12.38 -3.29 2.55
CA VAL A 29 13.52 -3.83 3.33
C VAL A 29 13.62 -5.35 3.16
N TYR A 30 12.51 -6.06 3.22
CA TYR A 30 12.45 -7.50 2.99
C TYR A 30 12.96 -7.89 1.59
N PHE A 31 12.57 -7.15 0.56
CA PHE A 31 13.05 -7.39 -0.80
C PHE A 31 14.56 -7.16 -0.94
N ILE A 32 15.10 -6.09 -0.34
CA ILE A 32 16.54 -5.82 -0.34
C ILE A 32 17.31 -6.93 0.39
N ALA A 33 16.78 -7.41 1.53
CA ALA A 33 17.37 -8.52 2.25
C ALA A 33 17.40 -9.81 1.41
N LYS A 34 16.32 -10.09 0.68
CA LYS A 34 16.25 -11.20 -0.29
C LYS A 34 17.28 -11.09 -1.41
N LEU A 35 17.50 -9.90 -1.97
CA LEU A 35 18.54 -9.69 -2.98
C LEU A 35 19.94 -9.95 -2.44
N LYS A 36 20.26 -9.44 -1.25
CA LYS A 36 21.55 -9.71 -0.60
C LYS A 36 21.75 -11.19 -0.30
N TYR A 37 20.69 -11.89 0.09
CA TYR A 37 20.75 -13.33 0.34
C TYR A 37 21.10 -14.10 -0.94
N VAL A 38 20.47 -13.78 -2.08
CA VAL A 38 20.78 -14.38 -3.38
C VAL A 38 22.23 -14.11 -3.80
N GLU A 39 22.70 -12.88 -3.60
CA GLU A 39 24.08 -12.49 -3.90
C GLU A 39 25.09 -13.27 -3.05
N LEU A 40 24.83 -13.45 -1.76
CA LEU A 40 25.71 -14.17 -0.83
C LEU A 40 25.72 -15.68 -1.08
N GLU A 41 24.56 -16.29 -1.34
CA GLU A 41 24.44 -17.72 -1.59
C GLU A 41 24.77 -18.14 -3.03
N HIS A 42 25.18 -17.21 -3.90
CA HIS A 42 25.46 -17.47 -5.32
C HIS A 42 24.30 -18.19 -6.03
N ILE A 43 23.07 -17.89 -5.63
CA ILE A 43 21.87 -18.48 -6.21
C ILE A 43 21.73 -17.96 -7.64
N ASP A 44 21.42 -18.86 -8.57
CA ASP A 44 21.21 -18.51 -9.98
C ASP A 44 20.15 -17.41 -10.12
N PHE A 45 20.45 -16.40 -10.95
CA PHE A 45 19.57 -15.25 -11.21
C PHE A 45 18.19 -15.67 -11.74
N ALA A 46 18.07 -16.87 -12.31
CA ALA A 46 16.79 -17.47 -12.68
C ALA A 46 15.81 -17.59 -11.49
N SER A 47 16.32 -17.74 -10.26
CA SER A 47 15.50 -17.78 -9.03
C SER A 47 14.93 -16.39 -8.67
N VAL A 48 15.60 -15.31 -9.09
CA VAL A 48 15.14 -13.93 -8.86
C VAL A 48 13.94 -13.59 -9.74
N ALA A 49 13.79 -14.28 -10.89
CA ALA A 49 12.63 -14.13 -11.77
C ALA A 49 11.37 -14.86 -11.26
N ASN A 50 11.48 -15.66 -10.20
CA ASN A 50 10.34 -16.37 -9.64
C ASN A 50 9.39 -15.38 -8.93
N PHE A 51 8.09 -15.51 -9.17
CA PHE A 51 7.06 -14.69 -8.51
C PHE A 51 7.16 -14.75 -6.98
N ASN A 52 7.56 -15.88 -6.39
CA ASN A 52 7.80 -16.03 -4.95
C ASN A 52 8.96 -15.16 -4.42
N PHE A 53 9.85 -14.73 -5.30
CA PHE A 53 10.92 -13.80 -4.97
C PHE A 53 10.48 -12.34 -5.18
N VAL A 54 9.81 -12.05 -6.29
CA VAL A 54 9.51 -10.68 -6.73
C VAL A 54 8.27 -10.08 -6.08
N TRP A 55 7.31 -10.88 -5.57
CA TRP A 55 6.02 -10.42 -5.04
C TRP A 55 6.03 -9.23 -4.06
N PRO A 56 7.08 -8.97 -3.23
CA PRO A 56 7.08 -7.83 -2.33
C PRO A 56 7.07 -6.48 -3.08
N ILE A 57 7.63 -6.43 -4.29
CA ILE A 57 7.63 -5.23 -5.13
C ILE A 57 6.22 -4.86 -5.60
N PRO A 58 5.47 -5.71 -6.33
CA PRO A 58 4.12 -5.37 -6.76
C PRO A 58 3.18 -5.12 -5.59
N ALA A 59 3.39 -5.78 -4.43
CA ALA A 59 2.64 -5.48 -3.20
C ALA A 59 2.90 -4.07 -2.68
N ALA A 60 4.17 -3.65 -2.60
CA ALA A 60 4.53 -2.28 -2.19
C ALA A 60 4.04 -1.23 -3.19
N ILE A 61 4.11 -1.52 -4.51
CA ILE A 61 3.57 -0.66 -5.56
C ILE A 61 2.06 -0.51 -5.40
N LEU A 62 1.33 -1.62 -5.21
CA LEU A 62 -0.12 -1.59 -5.01
C LEU A 62 -0.53 -0.75 -3.81
N LEU A 63 0.14 -0.94 -2.66
CA LEU A 63 -0.07 -0.12 -1.46
C LEU A 63 0.17 1.37 -1.74
N THR A 64 1.20 1.69 -2.51
CA THR A 64 1.55 3.07 -2.87
C THR A 64 0.51 3.68 -3.81
N ILE A 65 0.01 2.91 -4.78
CA ILE A 65 -1.07 3.34 -5.68
C ILE A 65 -2.35 3.60 -4.89
N LEU A 66 -2.72 2.70 -3.97
CA LEU A 66 -3.92 2.88 -3.13
C LEU A 66 -3.81 4.14 -2.26
N LEU A 67 -2.64 4.37 -1.65
CA LEU A 67 -2.37 5.58 -0.89
C LEU A 67 -2.48 6.85 -1.76
N MET A 68 -1.85 6.83 -2.94
CA MET A 68 -1.89 7.96 -3.88
C MET A 68 -3.31 8.25 -4.38
N LEU A 69 -4.08 7.20 -4.66
CA LEU A 69 -5.47 7.31 -5.11
C LEU A 69 -6.35 7.92 -4.02
N GLU A 70 -6.15 7.53 -2.76
CA GLU A 70 -6.86 8.10 -1.62
C GLU A 70 -6.44 9.55 -1.33
N LEU A 71 -5.14 9.87 -1.42
CA LEU A 71 -4.68 11.25 -1.33
C LEU A 71 -5.25 12.11 -2.47
N ALA A 72 -5.28 11.59 -3.70
CA ALA A 72 -5.87 12.28 -4.85
C ALA A 72 -7.37 12.53 -4.61
N SER A 73 -8.08 11.54 -4.05
CA SER A 73 -9.48 11.67 -3.63
C SER A 73 -9.69 12.84 -2.66
N TYR A 74 -8.84 12.90 -1.63
CA TYR A 74 -8.86 13.95 -0.63
C TYR A 74 -8.57 15.35 -1.19
N PHE A 75 -7.67 15.47 -2.17
CA PHE A 75 -7.26 16.76 -2.75
C PHE A 75 -8.22 17.34 -3.82
N LYS A 76 -9.41 16.74 -4.04
CA LYS A 76 -10.47 17.12 -5.02
C LYS A 76 -10.48 16.35 -6.35
N PHE A 77 -9.88 15.17 -6.47
CA PHE A 77 -10.25 14.25 -7.54
C PHE A 77 -11.42 13.40 -7.06
N LYS A 78 -12.68 13.79 -7.39
CA LYS A 78 -13.90 13.07 -6.97
C LYS A 78 -13.81 11.55 -7.26
N LEU A 79 -13.37 10.76 -6.30
CA LEU A 79 -13.34 9.30 -6.32
C LEU A 79 -14.41 8.75 -5.38
N GLY A 80 -15.66 9.23 -5.52
CA GLY A 80 -16.85 8.57 -4.94
C GLY A 80 -17.04 7.10 -5.36
N PHE A 81 -16.11 6.58 -6.17
CA PHE A 81 -16.02 5.23 -6.66
C PHE A 81 -15.63 4.20 -5.56
N PHE A 82 -14.74 4.54 -4.62
CA PHE A 82 -14.29 3.58 -3.59
C PHE A 82 -15.30 3.40 -2.45
N SER A 83 -15.96 4.48 -2.01
CA SER A 83 -17.02 4.40 -1.02
C SER A 83 -18.23 3.61 -1.54
N ALA A 84 -18.56 3.77 -2.83
CA ALA A 84 -19.57 2.97 -3.50
C ALA A 84 -19.16 1.49 -3.62
N TRP A 85 -17.89 1.20 -3.94
CA TRP A 85 -17.41 -0.17 -4.11
C TRP A 85 -17.32 -0.93 -2.77
N HIS A 86 -16.87 -0.31 -1.68
CA HIS A 86 -16.88 -0.91 -0.34
C HIS A 86 -18.31 -1.18 0.16
N ALA A 87 -19.24 -0.24 -0.08
CA ALA A 87 -20.65 -0.44 0.25
C ALA A 87 -21.27 -1.62 -0.51
N VAL A 88 -20.90 -1.81 -1.78
CA VAL A 88 -21.31 -2.98 -2.57
C VAL A 88 -20.67 -4.27 -2.04
N ALA A 89 -19.37 -4.25 -1.72
CA ALA A 89 -18.65 -5.42 -1.20
C ALA A 89 -19.23 -5.96 0.11
N MET A 90 -19.57 -5.07 1.06
CA MET A 90 -20.22 -5.44 2.31
C MET A 90 -21.64 -5.96 2.10
N ASN A 91 -22.43 -5.32 1.22
CA ASN A 91 -23.79 -5.79 0.91
C ASN A 91 -23.81 -7.15 0.19
N THR A 92 -22.76 -7.52 -0.54
CA THR A 92 -22.64 -8.84 -1.19
C THR A 92 -22.21 -9.95 -0.25
N LEU A 93 -21.65 -9.64 0.92
CA LEU A 93 -21.23 -10.64 1.93
C LEU A 93 -22.34 -10.96 2.94
N GLU A 94 -23.38 -10.12 3.04
CA GLU A 94 -24.56 -10.33 3.89
C GLU A 94 -25.73 -11.06 3.18
N LYS A 95 -25.54 -11.48 1.93
CA LYS A 95 -26.46 -12.34 1.18
C LYS A 95 -25.90 -13.75 1.02
#